data_AF-E5QCF7-F1
#
_entry.id   AF-E5QCF7-F1
#
_cell.length_a   1.000
_cell.length_b   1.000
_cell.length_c   1.000
_cell.angle_alpha   90.00
_cell.angle_beta   90.00
_cell.angle_gamma   90.00
#
_symmetry.space_group_name_H-M   'P 1'
#
loop_
_entity.id
_entity.type
_entity.pdbx_description
1 polymer ?
#
loop_
_entity_poly.entity_id
_entity_poly.type
_entity_poly.pdbx_seq_one_letter_code
_entity_poly.pdbx_strand_id
1 'polypeptide(L)'
;MVTRDNISRADAESRIHAQMDIEEKKKRAKIVIDNNGNIDELREKVKHVIAQLDKSWKPYIFRVAFGIILGVVPYYFFKYIRS
;
A
#
# COMPACT_ATOMS: atom_id res chain seq x y z
N MET A 1 7.99 24.36 6.61
CA MET A 1 8.19 24.75 5.20
C MET A 1 9.02 26.01 5.09
N VAL A 2 8.57 27.15 5.65
CA VAL A 2 9.31 28.43 5.72
C VAL A 2 10.79 28.24 6.09
N THR A 3 11.08 27.66 7.26
CA THR A 3 12.47 27.46 7.73
C THR A 3 13.26 26.46 6.88
N ARG A 4 12.59 25.41 6.39
CA ARG A 4 13.23 24.33 5.62
C ARG A 4 13.66 24.82 4.24
N ASP A 5 12.79 25.59 3.59
CA ASP A 5 12.94 26.00 2.19
C ASP A 5 13.45 27.45 2.04
N ASN A 6 13.63 28.16 3.16
CA ASN A 6 14.00 29.58 3.21
C ASN A 6 13.10 30.48 2.35
N ILE A 7 11.78 30.32 2.46
CA ILE A 7 10.76 31.07 1.71
C ILE A 7 9.94 31.97 2.62
N SER A 8 9.25 32.96 2.03
CA SER A 8 8.33 33.81 2.80
C SER A 8 7.12 33.02 3.32
N ARG A 9 6.46 33.54 4.36
CA ARG A 9 5.20 32.97 4.86
C ARG A 9 4.11 33.02 3.77
N ALA A 10 4.02 34.12 3.02
CA ALA A 10 3.05 34.28 1.95
C ALA A 10 3.24 33.23 0.84
N ASP A 11 4.49 32.96 0.45
CA ASP A 11 4.80 31.89 -0.51
C ASP A 11 4.42 30.52 0.03
N ALA A 12 4.67 30.27 1.32
CA ALA A 12 4.31 29.00 1.95
C ALA A 12 2.78 28.80 1.98
N GLU A 13 2.03 29.83 2.36
CA GLU A 13 0.56 29.82 2.38
C GLU A 13 0.00 29.63 0.96
N SER A 14 0.52 30.36 -0.04
CA SER A 14 0.12 30.19 -1.44
C SER A 14 0.28 28.74 -1.91
N ARG A 15 1.40 28.10 -1.57
CA ARG A 15 1.63 26.69 -1.91
C ARG A 15 0.72 25.73 -1.15
N ILE A 16 0.35 26.03 0.10
CA ILE A 16 -0.64 25.23 0.86
C ILE A 16 -2.02 25.36 0.22
N HIS A 17 -2.43 26.57 -0.15
CA HIS A 17 -3.73 26.83 -0.79
C HIS A 17 -3.85 26.23 -2.20
N ALA A 18 -2.73 26.03 -2.90
CA ALA A 18 -2.71 25.35 -4.20
C ALA A 18 -2.89 23.81 -4.09
N GLN A 19 -2.84 23.24 -2.88
CA GLN A 19 -3.04 21.81 -2.66
C GLN A 19 -4.51 21.50 -2.32
N MET A 20 -4.85 20.21 -2.37
CA MET A 20 -6.12 19.73 -1.84
C MET A 20 -6.20 19.98 -0.33
N ASP A 21 -7.38 20.36 0.15
CA ASP A 21 -7.65 20.48 1.59
C ASP A 21 -7.25 19.21 2.36
N ILE A 22 -6.64 19.40 3.52
CA ILE A 22 -6.06 18.31 4.30
C ILE A 22 -7.12 17.34 4.83
N GLU A 23 -8.31 17.83 5.18
CA GLU A 23 -9.40 16.98 5.66
C GLU A 23 -9.99 16.16 4.53
N GLU A 24 -10.12 16.75 3.34
CA GLU A 24 -10.53 16.00 2.15
C GLU A 24 -9.50 14.93 1.73
N LYS A 25 -8.21 15.26 1.83
CA LYS A 25 -7.15 14.28 1.58
C LYS A 25 -7.21 13.11 2.57
N LYS A 26 -7.49 13.38 3.85
CA LYS A 26 -7.65 12.34 4.89
C LYS A 26 -8.85 11.44 4.61
N LYS A 27 -10.01 12.00 4.22
CA LYS A 27 -11.22 11.21 3.88
C LYS A 27 -10.98 10.19 2.76
N ARG A 28 -10.12 10.54 1.80
CA ARG A 28 -9.79 9.69 0.65
C ARG A 28 -8.69 8.67 0.94
N ALA A 29 -7.93 8.85 2.01
CA ALA A 29 -6.78 8.03 2.32
C ALA A 29 -7.21 6.71 2.98
N LYS A 30 -6.62 5.59 2.51
CA LYS A 30 -6.79 4.28 3.17
C LYS A 30 -6.03 4.20 4.49
N ILE A 31 -4.89 4.89 4.57
CA ILE A 31 -4.00 4.93 5.73
C ILE A 31 -3.50 6.37 5.86
N VAL A 32 -3.52 6.90 7.08
CA VAL A 32 -2.98 8.22 7.43
C VAL A 32 -1.87 8.02 8.45
N ILE A 33 -0.69 8.60 8.20
CA ILE A 33 0.45 8.55 9.12
C ILE A 33 0.75 9.97 9.58
N ASP A 34 0.63 10.22 10.88
CA ASP A 34 0.95 11.49 11.50
C ASP A 34 2.45 11.60 11.82
N ASN A 35 3.08 12.63 11.27
CA ASN A 35 4.50 12.94 11.37
C ASN A 35 4.82 14.18 12.23
N ASN A 36 3.87 14.66 13.05
CA ASN A 36 4.11 15.79 13.95
C ASN A 36 4.94 15.44 15.20
N GLY A 37 5.11 14.14 15.51
CA GLY A 37 5.89 13.65 16.64
C GLY A 37 7.40 13.56 16.36
N ASN A 38 8.12 12.85 17.22
CA ASN A 38 9.55 12.59 16.99
C ASN A 38 9.76 11.47 15.95
N ILE A 39 11.02 11.32 15.51
CA ILE A 39 11.38 10.38 14.44
C ILE A 39 11.18 8.91 14.86
N ASP A 40 11.34 8.57 16.13
CA ASP A 40 11.22 7.20 16.61
C ASP A 40 9.75 6.75 16.68
N GLU A 41 8.86 7.62 17.14
CA GLU A 41 7.41 7.41 17.05
C GLU A 41 6.97 7.22 15.59
N LEU A 42 7.49 8.04 14.68
CA LEU A 42 7.17 7.91 13.26
C LEU A 42 7.66 6.57 12.69
N ARG A 43 8.86 6.12 13.08
CA ARG A 43 9.40 4.81 12.68
C ARG A 43 8.50 3.67 13.12
N GLU A 44 8.01 3.68 14.36
CA GLU A 44 7.12 2.64 14.85
C GLU A 44 5.77 2.65 14.12
N LYS A 45 5.17 3.82 13.88
CA LYS A 45 3.95 3.93 13.06
C LYS A 45 4.15 3.37 11.65
N VAL A 46 5.28 3.67 11.01
CA VAL A 46 5.61 3.15 9.67
C VAL A 46 5.79 1.63 9.68
N LYS A 47 6.48 1.07 10.68
CA LYS A 47 6.62 -0.40 10.83
C LYS A 47 5.26 -1.08 10.95
N HIS A 48 4.34 -0.51 11.74
CA HIS A 48 2.99 -1.04 11.88
C HIS A 48 2.22 -1.04 10.55
N VAL A 49 2.33 0.04 9.76
CA VAL A 49 1.69 0.13 8.44
C VAL A 49 2.27 -0.91 7.48
N ILE A 50 3.60 -1.08 7.43
CA ILE A 50 4.24 -2.10 6.59
C ILE A 50 3.73 -3.49 6.97
N ALA A 51 3.70 -3.81 8.26
CA ALA A 51 3.19 -5.09 8.74
C ALA A 51 1.70 -5.32 8.42
N GLN A 52 0.89 -4.27 8.26
CA GLN A 52 -0.49 -4.38 7.79
C GLN A 52 -0.57 -4.65 6.28
N LEU A 53 0.32 -4.05 5.50
CA LEU A 53 0.36 -4.19 4.04
C LEU A 53 0.90 -5.56 3.61
N ASP A 54 1.86 -6.13 4.35
CA ASP A 54 2.48 -7.43 4.04
C ASP A 54 1.59 -8.65 4.31
N LYS A 55 0.36 -8.44 4.80
CA LYS A 55 -0.59 -9.52 5.06
C LYS A 55 -1.38 -9.93 3.80
N SER A 56 -0.74 -10.60 2.84
CA SER A 56 -1.50 -11.50 1.96
C SER A 56 -0.63 -12.55 1.27
N TRP A 57 -0.53 -13.72 1.89
CA TRP A 57 0.04 -14.93 1.27
C TRP A 57 -0.96 -15.65 0.35
N LYS A 58 -2.25 -15.27 0.44
CA LYS A 58 -3.36 -15.88 -0.29
C LYS A 58 -3.15 -15.94 -1.80
N PRO A 59 -2.63 -14.90 -2.49
CA PRO A 59 -2.40 -14.96 -3.94
C PRO A 59 -1.44 -16.09 -4.33
N TYR A 60 -0.40 -16.35 -3.54
CA TYR A 60 0.54 -17.44 -3.79
C TYR A 60 -0.13 -18.80 -3.64
N ILE A 61 -0.95 -18.98 -2.60
CA ILE A 61 -1.72 -20.21 -2.39
C ILE A 61 -2.69 -20.46 -3.54
N PHE A 62 -3.43 -19.43 -3.99
CA PHE A 62 -4.35 -19.56 -5.12
C PHE A 62 -3.62 -19.89 -6.43
N ARG A 63 -2.43 -19.31 -6.68
CA ARG A 63 -1.62 -19.63 -7.86
C ARG A 63 -1.17 -21.09 -7.88
N VAL A 64 -0.71 -21.61 -6.73
CA VAL A 64 -0.29 -23.01 -6.61
C VAL A 64 -1.49 -23.94 -6.81
N ALA A 65 -2.61 -23.68 -6.13
CA ALA A 65 -3.82 -24.48 -6.27
C ALA A 65 -4.33 -24.51 -7.72
N PHE A 66 -4.37 -23.35 -8.39
CA PHE A 66 -4.80 -23.24 -9.79
C PHE A 66 -3.84 -23.96 -10.74
N GLY A 67 -2.52 -23.85 -10.52
CA GLY A 67 -1.53 -24.57 -11.30
C GLY A 67 -1.65 -26.10 -11.17
N ILE A 68 -1.92 -26.60 -9.96
CA ILE A 68 -2.18 -28.03 -9.73
C ILE A 68 -3.45 -28.47 -10.46
N ILE A 69 -4.54 -27.71 -10.35
CA ILE A 69 -5.80 -28.05 -11.02
C ILE A 69 -5.60 -28.08 -12.55
N LEU A 70 -4.97 -27.05 -13.13
CA LEU A 70 -4.71 -27.00 -14.58
C LEU A 70 -3.64 -27.98 -15.07
N GLY A 71 -2.74 -28.46 -14.22
CA GLY A 71 -1.75 -29.47 -14.61
C GLY A 71 -2.30 -30.88 -14.48
N VAL A 72 -2.80 -31.22 -13.30
CA VAL A 72 -3.17 -32.58 -12.91
C VAL A 72 -4.48 -33.01 -13.55
N VAL A 73 -5.52 -32.17 -13.54
CA VAL A 73 -6.83 -32.54 -14.09
C VAL A 73 -6.75 -32.76 -15.60
N PRO A 74 -6.19 -31.84 -16.41
CA PRO A 74 -5.98 -32.09 -17.82
C PRO A 74 -5.08 -33.28 -18.10
N TYR A 75 -4.00 -33.48 -17.33
CA TYR A 75 -3.14 -34.65 -17.51
C TYR A 75 -3.91 -35.97 -17.40
N TYR A 76 -4.71 -36.15 -16.35
CA TYR A 76 -5.52 -37.36 -16.18
C TYR A 76 -6.66 -37.47 -17.19
N PHE A 77 -7.26 -36.34 -17.57
CA PHE A 77 -8.29 -36.31 -18.62
C PHE A 77 -7.75 -36.74 -19.98
N PHE A 78 -6.61 -36.21 -20.42
CA PHE A 78 -5.95 -36.61 -21.67
C PHE A 78 -5.42 -38.04 -21.61
N LYS A 79 -4.91 -38.48 -20.46
CA LYS A 79 -4.52 -39.89 -20.25
C LYS A 79 -5.73 -40.83 -20.40
N TYR A 80 -6.89 -40.45 -19.87
CA TYR A 80 -8.13 -41.24 -19.97
C TYR A 80 -8.65 -41.33 -21.41
N ILE A 81 -8.61 -40.23 -22.18
CA ILE A 81 -9.05 -40.22 -23.59
C ILE A 81 -8.09 -41.00 -24.51
N ARG A 82 -6.80 -41.11 -24.15
CA ARG A 82 -5.77 -41.79 -24.96
C ARG A 82 -5.60 -43.28 -24.61
N SER A 83 -6.25 -43.76 -23.54
CA SER A 83 -6.27 -45.16 -23.12
C SER A 83 -7.53 -45.86 -23.63
#